data_AF-U1N5H6-F1
#
_entry.id   AF-U1N5H6-F1
#
_cell.length_a   1.000
_cell.length_b   1.000
_cell.length_c   1.000
_cell.angle_alpha   90.00
_cell.angle_beta   90.00
_cell.angle_gamma   90.00
#
_symmetry.space_group_name_H-M   'P 1'
#
loop_
_entity.id
_entity.type
_entity.pdbx_description
1 polymer ?
#
loop_
_entity_poly.entity_id
_entity_poly.type
_entity_poly.pdbx_seq_one_letter_code
_entity_poly.pdbx_strand_id
1 'polypeptide(L)' 'MSNNTIRVGVDVGGTFTDVVLWDGNKFTQTKVATTENQADGVVAGIEKICDL' A
#
# COMPACT_ATOMS: atom_id res chain seq x y z
N MET A 1 -17.61 5.34 -19.90
CA MET A 1 -16.23 5.26 -19.36
C MET A 1 -16.21 4.10 -18.40
N SER A 2 -15.35 3.09 -18.59
CA SER A 2 -15.13 2.08 -17.55
C SER A 2 -14.41 2.78 -16.39
N ASN A 3 -15.03 2.82 -15.21
CA ASN A 3 -14.36 3.33 -14.02
C ASN A 3 -13.19 2.40 -13.66
N ASN A 4 -11.97 2.79 -14.01
CA ASN A 4 -10.76 2.13 -13.52
C ASN A 4 -10.52 2.57 -12.07
N THR A 5 -11.24 1.95 -11.15
CA THR A 5 -11.13 2.24 -9.72
C THR A 5 -9.89 1.53 -9.16
N ILE A 6 -8.85 2.31 -8.86
CA ILE A 6 -7.73 1.84 -8.05
C ILE A 6 -8.18 1.71 -6.60
N ARG A 7 -7.84 0.60 -5.95
CA ARG A 7 -8.09 0.39 -4.51
C ARG A 7 -6.80 0.03 -3.82
N VAL A 8 -6.57 0.62 -2.66
CA VAL A 8 -5.41 0.32 -1.80
C VAL A 8 -5.92 -0.16 -0.45
N GLY A 9 -5.40 -1.29 0.02
CA GLY A 9 -5.55 -1.78 1.38
C GLY A 9 -4.23 -1.65 2.12
N VAL A 10 -4.29 -1.21 3.38
CA VAL A 10 -3.11 -1.05 4.23
C VAL A 10 -3.39 -1.70 5.58
N ASP A 11 -2.46 -2.52 6.05
CA ASP A 11 -2.47 -3.12 7.38
C ASP A 11 -1.22 -2.68 8.15
N VAL A 12 -1.43 -1.95 9.24
CA VAL A 12 -0.35 -1.40 10.06
C VAL A 12 -0.10 -2.34 11.23
N GLY A 13 0.97 -3.12 11.15
CA GLY A 13 1.45 -3.97 12.24
C GLY A 13 2.48 -3.30 13.14
N GLY A 14 3.02 -4.04 14.11
CA GLY A 14 4.09 -3.56 15.00
C GLY A 14 5.49 -3.53 14.37
N THR A 15 5.79 -4.47 13.47
CA THR A 15 7.10 -4.57 12.80
C THR A 15 7.04 -4.06 11.37
N PHE A 16 5.98 -4.40 10.64
CA PHE A 16 5.81 -4.06 9.24
C PHE A 16 4.42 -3.49 8.99
N THR A 17 4.35 -2.58 8.00
CA THR A 17 3.12 -2.12 7.37
C THR A 17 3.03 -2.80 6.00
N ASP A 18 1.96 -3.55 5.79
CA ASP A 18 1.68 -4.27 4.56
C ASP A 18 0.73 -3.46 3.67
N VAL A 19 1.04 -3.34 2.38
CA VAL A 19 0.24 -2.57 1.41
C VAL A 19 -0.10 -3.44 0.21
N VAL A 20 -1.36 -3.41 -0.19
CA VAL A 20 -1.89 -4.13 -1.36
C VAL A 20 -2.62 -3.15 -2.26
N LEU A 21 -2.29 -3.17 -3.55
CA LEU A 21 -2.94 -2.35 -4.59
C LEU A 21 -3.71 -3.25 -5.55
N TRP A 22 -4.94 -2.89 -5.84
CA TRP A 22 -5.77 -3.46 -6.90
C TRP A 22 -5.98 -2.43 -8.00
N ASP A 23 -5.55 -2.73 -9.22
CA ASP A 23 -5.63 -1.82 -10.37
C ASP A 23 -6.88 -2.02 -11.26
N GLY A 24 -7.73 -2.98 -10.90
CA GLY A 24 -8.86 -3.42 -11.74
C GLY A 24 -8.62 -4.74 -12.46
N ASN A 25 -7.37 -5.23 -12.52
CA ASN A 25 -6.98 -6.44 -13.22
C ASN A 25 -6.11 -7.37 -12.35
N LYS A 26 -5.15 -6.81 -11.61
CA LYS A 26 -4.21 -7.58 -10.77
C LYS A 26 -3.99 -6.92 -9.41
N PHE A 27 -3.48 -7.74 -8.50
CA PHE A 27 -2.94 -7.27 -7.22
C PHE A 27 -1.43 -7.07 -7.33
N THR A 28 -0.95 -5.95 -6.80
CA THR A 28 0.45 -5.72 -6.44
C THR A 28 0.53 -5.67 -4.91
N GLN A 29 1.64 -6.09 -4.32
CA GLN A 29 1.83 -6.02 -2.87
C GLN A 29 3.25 -5.56 -2.53
N THR A 30 3.38 -4.85 -1.42
CA THR A 30 4.66 -4.49 -0.83
C THR A 30 4.56 -4.44 0.69
N LYS A 31 5.72 -4.32 1.34
CA LYS A 31 5.80 -4.02 2.77
C LYS A 31 6.93 -3.05 3.06
N VAL A 32 6.75 -2.29 4.12
CA VAL A 32 7.75 -1.38 4.71
C VAL A 32 7.81 -1.60 6.21
N ALA A 33 8.90 -1.20 6.87
CA ALA A 33 8.98 -1.23 8.32
C ALA A 33 7.94 -0.27 8.93
N THR A 34 7.31 -0.67 10.03
CA THR A 34 6.44 0.24 10.78
C THR A 34 7.28 1.33 11.45
N THR A 35 6.81 2.56 11.35
CA THR A 35 7.42 3.74 11.94
C THR A 35 6.66 4.16 13.21
N GLU A 36 7.34 4.90 14.10
CA GLU A 36 6.70 5.43 15.33
C GLU A 36 5.46 6.27 15.00
N ASN A 37 5.61 7.21 14.05
CA ASN A 37 4.47 7.83 13.39
C ASN A 37 3.99 6.92 12.26
N GLN A 38 2.93 6.17 12.52
CA GLN A 38 2.39 5.16 11.60
C GLN A 38 1.98 5.72 10.24
N ALA A 39 1.58 6.99 10.17
CA ALA A 39 1.21 7.64 8.91
C ALA A 39 2.39 7.64 7.91
N ASP A 40 3.63 7.77 8.40
CA ASP A 40 4.82 7.78 7.56
C ASP A 40 5.04 6.41 6.89
N GLY A 41 4.83 5.33 7.63
CA GLY A 41 4.87 3.95 7.10
C GLY A 41 3.77 3.68 6.07
N VAL A 42 2.56 4.21 6.29
CA VAL A 42 1.47 4.13 5.30
C VAL A 42 1.85 4.85 4.00
N VAL A 43 2.32 6.10 4.09
CA VAL A 43 2.71 6.89 2.91
C VAL A 43 3.87 6.23 2.17
N ALA A 44 4.93 5.84 2.87
CA ALA A 44 6.08 5.16 2.27
C ALA A 44 5.69 3.83 1.59
N GLY A 45 4.76 3.08 2.18
CA GLY A 45 4.23 1.85 1.58
C GLY A 45 3.44 2.11 0.30
N ILE A 46 2.63 3.18 0.26
CA ILE A 46 1.87 3.60 -0.92
C ILE A 46 2.79 4.13 -2.02
N GLU A 47 3.79 4.93 -1.69
CA GLU A 47 4.78 5.40 -2.68
C GLU A 47 5.54 4.22 -3.28
N LYS A 48 6.04 3.32 -2.43
CA LYS A 48 6.79 2.14 -2.87
C LYS A 48 5.97 1.22 -3.78
N ILE A 49 4.68 1.04 -3.55
CA ILE A 49 3.86 0.15 -4.39
C ILE A 49 3.52 0.75 -5.75
N CYS A 50 3.55 2.08 -5.89
CA CYS A 50 3.35 2.76 -7.17
C CYS A 50 4.55 2.61 -8.13
N ASP A 51 5.74 2.30 -7.59
CA ASP A 51 6.96 2.08 -8.37
C ASP A 51 7.13 0.61 -8.83
N LEU A 52 6.15 -0.26 -8.57
CA LEU A 52 6.15 -1.70 -8.88
C LEU A 52 5.19 -2.05 -10.04
#